data_AF-A0A916Z5J6-F1
#
_entry.id   AF-A0A916Z5J6-F1
#
_cell.length_a   1.000
_cell.length_b   1.000
_cell.length_c   1.000
_cell.angle_alpha   90.00
_cell.angle_beta   90.00
_cell.angle_gamma   90.00
#
_symmetry.space_group_name_H-M   'P 1'
#
loop_
_entity.id
_entity.type
_entity.pdbx_description
1 polymer ?
#
loop_
_entity_poly.entity_id
_entity_poly.type
_entity_poly.pdbx_seq_one_letter_code
_entity_poly.pdbx_strand_id
1 'polypeptide(L)'
;MKTLKSTLAIALLATTVFFNANAEDKKEDKKAEKIETATTSNSILNYKMTNLNVGMYEVGNVNSLLLNLSLTKDAGKIATVKLMNEKGNVLSEERISKKATGYNFRYDFSTIETGKYFIEITNGEYVITKEILKGKGTLSY
;
A
#
# COMPACT_ATOMS: atom_id res chain seq x y z
N MET A 1 52.63 -5.04 -17.37
CA MET A 1 51.25 -4.54 -17.16
C MET A 1 50.69 -5.23 -15.91
N LYS A 2 50.27 -4.49 -14.89
CA LYS A 2 49.71 -5.05 -13.64
C LYS A 2 48.19 -5.07 -13.75
N THR A 3 47.57 -6.24 -13.63
CA THR A 3 46.09 -6.37 -13.60
C THR A 3 45.62 -6.48 -12.16
N LEU A 4 44.92 -5.45 -11.69
CA LEU A 4 44.23 -5.45 -10.40
C LEU A 4 42.91 -6.21 -10.55
N LYS A 5 42.76 -7.34 -9.83
CA LYS A 5 41.46 -8.00 -9.67
C LYS A 5 40.80 -7.43 -8.42
N SER A 6 39.73 -6.67 -8.61
CA SER A 6 38.88 -6.17 -7.53
C SER A 6 37.86 -7.25 -7.16
N THR A 7 37.86 -7.68 -5.90
CA THR A 7 36.90 -8.63 -5.35
C THR A 7 35.87 -7.85 -4.55
N LEU A 8 34.63 -7.76 -5.05
CA LEU A 8 33.50 -7.22 -4.30
C LEU A 8 32.89 -8.35 -3.47
N ALA A 9 32.97 -8.25 -2.14
CA ALA A 9 32.25 -9.10 -1.22
C ALA A 9 30.86 -8.51 -0.96
N ILE A 10 29.79 -9.24 -1.28
CA ILE A 10 28.42 -8.90 -0.91
C ILE A 10 28.06 -9.79 0.27
N ALA A 11 28.02 -9.23 1.47
CA ALA A 11 27.51 -9.92 2.65
C ALA A 11 25.99 -9.79 2.69
N LEU A 12 25.25 -10.86 2.37
CA LEU A 12 23.83 -10.96 2.71
C LEU A 12 23.71 -11.20 4.21
N LEU A 13 23.28 -10.19 4.97
CA LEU A 13 22.73 -10.42 6.30
C LEU A 13 21.33 -11.02 6.15
N ALA A 14 21.22 -12.33 6.28
CA ALA A 14 19.94 -12.99 6.46
C ALA A 14 19.46 -12.78 7.91
N THR A 15 18.50 -11.88 8.12
CA THR A 15 17.77 -11.80 9.39
C THR A 15 16.76 -12.94 9.43
N THR A 16 17.02 -13.95 10.26
CA THR A 16 16.06 -15.03 10.52
C THR A 16 14.90 -14.49 11.36
N VAL A 17 13.68 -14.51 10.82
CA VAL A 17 12.45 -14.35 11.61
C VAL A 17 12.15 -15.67 12.32
N PHE A 18 12.08 -15.62 13.65
CA PHE A 18 11.64 -16.76 14.47
C PHE A 18 10.11 -16.85 14.41
N PHE A 19 9.59 -17.94 13.84
CA PHE A 19 8.18 -18.32 14.01
C PHE A 19 8.05 -18.99 15.38
N ASN A 20 7.39 -18.31 16.32
CA ASN A 20 7.06 -18.90 17.61
C ASN A 20 5.79 -19.74 17.45
N ALA A 21 5.95 -21.01 17.09
CA ALA A 21 4.89 -22.01 17.14
C ALA A 21 4.69 -22.38 18.61
N ASN A 22 3.61 -21.87 19.20
CA ASN A 22 3.21 -22.17 20.57
C ASN A 22 2.77 -23.64 20.64
N ALA A 23 3.68 -24.51 21.08
CA ALA A 23 3.39 -25.87 21.50
C ALA A 23 3.63 -25.94 23.01
N GLU A 24 2.54 -26.03 23.77
CA GLU A 24 2.56 -26.42 25.17
C GLU A 24 3.13 -27.84 25.30
N ASP A 25 4.22 -28.03 26.05
CA ASP A 25 4.13 -28.75 27.32
C ASP A 25 5.47 -28.80 28.11
N LYS A 26 5.34 -28.47 29.41
CA LYS A 26 6.08 -28.93 30.60
C LYS A 26 7.41 -28.26 31.06
N LYS A 27 7.23 -27.43 32.12
CA LYS A 27 7.86 -27.40 33.48
C LYS A 27 9.39 -27.34 33.59
N GLU A 28 10.07 -26.62 34.48
CA GLU A 28 9.88 -25.73 35.67
C GLU A 28 11.29 -25.07 35.80
N ASP A 29 11.54 -23.79 36.12
CA ASP A 29 11.47 -23.20 37.46
C ASP A 29 11.92 -21.71 37.42
N LYS A 30 11.07 -20.84 37.99
CA LYS A 30 11.34 -19.64 38.83
C LYS A 30 12.55 -18.71 38.52
N LYS A 31 12.29 -17.46 38.14
CA LYS A 31 12.07 -16.30 39.06
C LYS A 31 11.96 -14.97 38.32
N ALA A 32 11.10 -14.12 38.88
CA ALA A 32 11.05 -12.67 38.77
C ALA A 32 10.63 -12.08 37.42
N GLU A 33 9.34 -11.77 37.29
CA GLU A 33 8.94 -10.37 37.17
C GLU A 33 7.47 -10.19 37.53
N LYS A 34 7.17 -9.02 38.05
CA LYS A 34 5.89 -8.54 38.53
C LYS A 34 4.86 -8.66 37.40
N ILE A 35 3.96 -9.64 37.50
CA ILE A 35 2.81 -9.75 36.60
C ILE A 35 1.85 -8.62 36.99
N GLU A 36 1.98 -7.49 36.29
CA GLU A 36 0.85 -6.61 36.11
C GLU A 36 -0.21 -7.44 35.38
N THR A 37 -1.31 -7.67 36.08
CA THR A 37 -2.53 -8.30 35.58
C THR A 37 -2.82 -7.73 34.19
N ALA A 38 -2.59 -8.56 33.17
CA ALA A 38 -3.00 -8.30 31.81
C ALA A 38 -4.53 -8.23 31.81
N THR A 39 -5.05 -7.02 32.03
CA THR A 39 -6.40 -6.65 31.68
C THR A 39 -6.58 -7.10 30.24
N THR A 40 -7.41 -8.12 30.06
CA THR A 40 -7.85 -8.61 28.76
C THR A 40 -8.72 -7.52 28.15
N SER A 41 -8.07 -6.46 27.65
CA SER A 41 -8.69 -5.50 26.76
C SER A 41 -8.92 -6.25 25.47
N ASN A 42 -10.09 -6.87 25.36
CA ASN A 42 -10.71 -7.15 24.07
C ASN A 42 -10.77 -5.80 23.36
N SER A 43 -9.73 -5.49 22.59
CA SER A 43 -9.72 -4.35 21.69
C SER A 43 -10.76 -4.68 20.63
N ILE A 44 -12.00 -4.28 20.90
CA ILE A 44 -13.00 -4.05 19.88
C ILE A 44 -12.26 -3.23 18.83
N LEU A 45 -12.02 -3.83 17.65
CA LEU A 45 -11.42 -3.13 16.53
C LEU A 45 -12.31 -1.93 16.27
N ASN A 46 -11.91 -0.76 16.78
CA ASN A 46 -12.55 0.50 16.48
C ASN A 46 -12.26 0.75 15.00
N TYR A 47 -13.14 0.24 14.14
CA TYR A 47 -13.22 0.66 12.75
C TYR A 47 -13.55 2.14 12.77
N LYS A 48 -12.51 2.96 12.78
CA LYS A 48 -12.67 4.40 12.66
C LYS A 48 -13.20 4.63 11.25
N MET A 49 -14.52 4.85 11.15
CA MET A 49 -15.17 5.20 9.88
C MET A 49 -14.42 6.38 9.28
N THR A 50 -13.95 6.20 8.05
CA THR A 50 -13.38 7.28 7.25
C THR A 50 -14.34 7.56 6.11
N ASN A 51 -14.56 8.84 5.80
CA ASN A 51 -15.29 9.21 4.60
C ASN A 51 -14.39 9.17 3.34
N LEU A 52 -13.24 8.50 3.42
CA LEU A 52 -12.37 8.24 2.28
C LEU A 52 -13.05 7.22 1.37
N ASN A 53 -13.90 7.72 0.48
CA ASN A 53 -14.61 6.91 -0.50
C ASN A 53 -13.92 7.05 -1.85
N VAL A 54 -13.64 5.90 -2.47
CA VAL A 54 -12.93 5.82 -3.75
C VAL A 54 -13.83 5.08 -4.73
N GLY A 55 -14.23 5.79 -5.79
CA GLY A 55 -14.95 5.22 -6.92
C GLY A 55 -14.05 5.18 -8.15
N MET A 56 -13.88 4.00 -8.74
CA MET A 56 -13.26 3.82 -10.05
C MET A 56 -14.36 3.44 -11.03
N TYR A 57 -14.41 4.09 -12.20
CA TYR A 57 -15.48 3.87 -13.16
C TYR A 57 -14.99 4.02 -14.60
N GLU A 58 -15.49 3.17 -15.48
CA GLU A 58 -15.21 3.27 -16.92
C GLU A 58 -16.05 4.41 -17.50
N VAL A 59 -15.40 5.42 -18.08
CA VAL A 59 -16.12 6.48 -18.79
C VAL A 59 -16.35 6.05 -20.23
N GLY A 60 -17.58 5.66 -20.53
CA GLY A 60 -18.17 5.80 -21.87
C GLY A 60 -17.79 4.79 -22.94
N ASN A 61 -16.83 3.88 -22.74
CA ASN A 61 -16.57 2.77 -23.66
C ASN A 61 -15.89 1.59 -22.92
N VAL A 62 -16.43 0.38 -23.06
CA VAL A 62 -15.67 -0.86 -22.83
C VAL A 62 -14.42 -0.79 -23.72
N ASN A 63 -13.22 -1.05 -23.17
CA ASN A 63 -11.90 -0.88 -23.81
C ASN A 63 -11.30 0.55 -23.79
N SER A 64 -11.63 1.38 -22.81
CA SER A 64 -10.89 2.64 -22.58
C SER A 64 -9.52 2.37 -21.92
N LEU A 65 -8.47 3.02 -22.42
CA LEU A 65 -7.16 3.10 -21.75
C LEU A 65 -7.04 4.32 -20.83
N LEU A 66 -8.13 5.07 -20.66
CA LEU A 66 -8.18 6.22 -19.77
C LEU A 66 -8.78 5.82 -18.42
N LEU A 67 -7.94 5.79 -17.40
CA LEU A 67 -8.37 5.62 -16.02
C LEU A 67 -9.04 6.91 -15.52
N ASN A 68 -10.22 6.77 -14.92
CA ASN A 68 -10.90 7.83 -14.17
C ASN A 68 -11.17 7.34 -12.75
N LEU A 69 -10.64 8.07 -11.78
CA LEU A 69 -10.85 7.81 -10.36
C LEU A 69 -11.40 9.06 -9.70
N SER A 70 -12.53 8.92 -9.00
CA SER A 70 -13.09 9.96 -8.15
C SER A 70 -12.80 9.63 -6.70
N LEU A 71 -12.28 10.62 -5.99
CA LEU A 71 -11.94 10.59 -4.59
C LEU A 71 -12.78 11.61 -3.84
N THR A 72 -13.42 11.20 -2.76
CA THR A 72 -13.95 12.13 -1.76
C THR A 72 -13.23 11.94 -0.44
N LYS A 73 -13.03 13.05 0.30
CA LYS A 73 -12.31 13.05 1.57
C LYS A 73 -12.87 14.09 2.53
N ASP A 74 -12.56 13.91 3.81
CA ASP A 74 -12.90 14.86 4.85
C ASP A 74 -12.28 16.25 4.61
N ALA A 75 -13.04 17.29 4.93
CA ALA A 75 -12.55 18.66 4.96
C ALA A 75 -11.42 18.81 6.00
N GLY A 76 -10.42 19.64 5.72
CA GLY A 76 -9.30 19.87 6.63
C GLY A 76 -8.22 18.78 6.63
N LYS A 77 -8.48 17.60 6.06
CA LYS A 77 -7.50 16.52 5.91
C LYS A 77 -6.76 16.59 4.57
N ILE A 78 -5.54 16.10 4.49
CA ILE A 78 -4.80 16.00 3.22
C ILE A 78 -4.96 14.58 2.68
N ALA A 79 -4.93 14.41 1.36
CA ALA A 79 -4.78 13.09 0.75
C ALA A 79 -3.67 13.11 -0.30
N THR A 80 -3.11 11.94 -0.60
CA THR A 80 -2.13 11.72 -1.66
C THR A 80 -2.62 10.55 -2.50
N VAL A 81 -2.60 10.70 -3.82
CA VAL A 81 -2.91 9.64 -4.79
C VAL A 81 -1.62 9.32 -5.53
N LYS A 82 -1.21 8.06 -5.53
CA LYS A 82 -0.02 7.57 -6.23
C LYS A 82 -0.42 6.48 -7.21
N LEU A 83 0.00 6.61 -8.47
CA LEU A 83 -0.03 5.53 -9.43
C LEU A 83 1.36 4.90 -9.50
N MET A 84 1.44 3.59 -9.32
CA MET A 84 2.67 2.82 -9.30
C MET A 84 2.60 1.63 -10.24
N ASN A 85 3.75 1.23 -10.79
CA ASN A 85 3.88 -0.06 -11.49
C ASN A 85 4.10 -1.23 -10.51
N GLU A 86 4.10 -2.46 -11.01
CA GLU A 86 4.29 -3.68 -10.21
C GLU A 86 5.59 -3.70 -9.37
N LYS A 87 6.62 -2.98 -9.82
CA LYS A 87 7.89 -2.86 -9.11
C LYS A 87 7.88 -1.77 -8.03
N GLY A 88 6.75 -1.09 -7.83
CA GLY A 88 6.60 0.02 -6.88
C GLY A 88 7.15 1.36 -7.38
N ASN A 89 7.53 1.49 -8.66
CA ASN A 89 7.96 2.79 -9.18
C ASN A 89 6.75 3.68 -9.38
N VAL A 90 6.84 4.91 -8.86
CA VAL A 90 5.79 5.93 -8.98
C VAL A 90 5.79 6.50 -10.39
N LEU A 91 4.65 6.38 -11.07
CA LEU A 91 4.38 6.95 -12.39
C LEU A 91 3.71 8.32 -12.30
N SER A 92 2.89 8.52 -11.26
CA SER A 92 2.25 9.80 -10.94
C SER A 92 2.00 9.88 -9.44
N GLU A 93 2.17 11.07 -8.87
CA GLU A 93 1.85 11.36 -7.48
C GLU A 93 1.22 12.75 -7.37
N GLU A 94 0.06 12.79 -6.72
CA GLU A 94 -0.72 14.01 -6.59
C GLU A 94 -1.16 14.23 -5.14
N ARG A 95 -0.90 15.43 -4.62
CA ARG A 95 -1.26 15.82 -3.25
C ARG A 95 -2.49 16.72 -3.24
N ILE A 96 -3.55 16.23 -2.62
CA ILE A 96 -4.83 16.92 -2.48
C ILE A 96 -4.82 17.75 -1.19
N SER A 97 -4.97 19.06 -1.34
CA SER A 97 -4.91 19.99 -0.21
C SER A 97 -6.07 19.82 0.78
N LYS A 98 -5.87 20.37 1.99
CA LYS A 98 -6.88 20.39 3.06
C LYS A 98 -8.20 21.09 2.70
N LYS A 99 -8.19 21.98 1.70
CA LYS A 99 -9.35 22.78 1.30
C LYS A 99 -10.30 22.04 0.35
N ALA A 100 -9.78 21.09 -0.43
CA ALA A 100 -10.60 20.30 -1.34
C ALA A 100 -11.36 19.22 -0.56
N THR A 101 -12.56 18.87 -0.98
CA THR A 101 -13.35 17.74 -0.41
C THR A 101 -13.52 16.61 -1.43
N GLY A 102 -13.24 16.88 -2.69
CA GLY A 102 -13.22 15.89 -3.76
C GLY A 102 -12.05 16.13 -4.72
N TYR A 103 -11.70 15.08 -5.45
CA TYR A 103 -10.65 15.11 -6.46
C TYR A 103 -10.94 14.08 -7.56
N ASN A 104 -10.62 14.41 -8.81
CA ASN A 104 -10.72 13.48 -9.93
C ASN A 104 -9.34 13.26 -10.51
N PHE A 105 -8.82 12.05 -10.34
CA PHE A 105 -7.58 11.60 -10.94
C PHE A 105 -7.88 11.01 -12.33
N ARG A 106 -7.10 11.44 -13.32
CA ARG A 106 -7.17 10.92 -14.68
C ARG A 106 -5.78 10.55 -15.16
N TYR A 107 -5.66 9.38 -15.77
CA TYR A 107 -4.39 8.93 -16.31
C TYR A 107 -4.61 8.11 -17.59
N ASP A 108 -3.86 8.46 -18.63
CA ASP A 108 -3.90 7.76 -19.91
C ASP A 108 -2.83 6.66 -19.94
N PHE A 109 -3.26 5.41 -20.08
CA PHE A 109 -2.39 4.25 -20.21
C PHE A 109 -2.06 3.91 -21.67
N SER A 110 -2.40 4.75 -22.64
CA SER A 110 -2.19 4.50 -24.08
C SER A 110 -0.73 4.19 -24.43
N THR A 111 0.22 4.84 -23.75
CA THR A 111 1.67 4.70 -23.98
C THR A 111 2.37 3.79 -22.97
N ILE A 112 1.61 3.21 -22.03
CA ILE A 112 2.13 2.43 -20.92
C ILE A 112 2.13 0.94 -21.27
N GLU A 113 3.20 0.25 -20.86
CA GLU A 113 3.35 -1.18 -21.06
C GLU A 113 2.22 -1.98 -20.41
N THR A 114 1.88 -3.11 -21.01
CA THR A 114 0.92 -4.05 -20.40
C THR A 114 1.49 -4.60 -19.09
N GLY A 115 0.65 -4.74 -18.07
CA GLY A 115 1.10 -5.23 -16.78
C GLY A 115 0.16 -4.85 -15.64
N LYS A 116 0.64 -5.06 -14.42
CA LYS A 116 -0.06 -4.71 -13.19
C LYS A 116 0.39 -3.34 -12.69
N TYR A 117 -0.59 -2.57 -12.23
CA TYR A 117 -0.42 -1.25 -11.68
C TYR A 117 -1.26 -1.10 -10.43
N PHE A 118 -0.90 -0.14 -9.60
CA PHE A 118 -1.56 0.10 -8.33
C PHE A 118 -1.82 1.59 -8.15
N ILE A 119 -3.06 1.94 -7.82
CA ILE A 119 -3.36 3.24 -7.23
C ILE A 119 -3.33 3.08 -5.72
N GLU A 120 -2.48 3.85 -5.05
CA GLU A 120 -2.50 4.02 -3.61
C GLU A 120 -3.07 5.40 -3.28
N ILE A 121 -4.09 5.44 -2.41
CA ILE A 121 -4.63 6.67 -1.83
C ILE A 121 -4.37 6.65 -0.33
N THR A 122 -3.73 7.69 0.19
CA THR A 122 -3.50 7.82 1.62
C THR A 122 -3.82 9.21 2.15
N ASN A 123 -4.36 9.29 3.37
CA ASN A 123 -4.51 10.53 4.12
C ASN A 123 -3.57 10.59 5.36
N GLY A 124 -2.58 9.71 5.42
CA GLY A 124 -1.64 9.54 6.54
C GLY A 124 -2.15 8.63 7.66
N GLU A 125 -3.47 8.49 7.83
CA GLU A 125 -4.08 7.56 8.80
C GLU A 125 -4.53 6.26 8.13
N TYR A 126 -5.02 6.36 6.89
CA TYR A 126 -5.53 5.24 6.11
C TYR A 126 -4.82 5.15 4.79
N VAL A 127 -4.72 3.93 4.29
CA VAL A 127 -4.19 3.62 2.96
C VAL A 127 -5.21 2.72 2.25
N ILE A 128 -5.59 3.11 1.05
CA ILE A 128 -6.42 2.32 0.14
C ILE A 128 -5.57 2.00 -1.08
N THR A 129 -5.44 0.73 -1.41
CA THR A 129 -4.74 0.28 -2.62
C THR A 129 -5.71 -0.39 -3.57
N LYS A 130 -5.68 0.00 -4.83
CA LYS A 130 -6.50 -0.59 -5.92
C LYS A 130 -5.57 -1.12 -7.00
N GLU A 131 -5.77 -2.38 -7.36
CA GLU A 131 -5.07 -3.00 -8.49
C GLU A 131 -5.72 -2.57 -9.81
N ILE A 132 -4.89 -2.36 -10.81
CA ILE A 132 -5.28 -2.09 -12.19
C ILE A 132 -4.50 -3.06 -13.08
N LEU A 133 -5.21 -3.80 -13.92
CA LEU A 133 -4.61 -4.63 -14.95
C LEU A 133 -4.70 -3.91 -16.30
N LYS A 134 -3.54 -3.64 -16.91
CA LYS A 134 -3.43 -3.08 -18.26
C LYS A 134 -3.20 -4.19 -19.27
N GLY A 135 -4.21 -4.46 -20.10
CA GLY A 135 -4.13 -5.30 -21.28
C GLY A 135 -3.68 -4.52 -22.53
N LYS A 136 -3.61 -5.18 -23.69
CA LYS A 136 -3.16 -4.55 -24.95
C LYS A 136 -4.05 -3.38 -25.40
N GLY A 137 -5.34 -3.41 -25.08
CA GLY A 137 -6.31 -2.36 -25.42
C GLY A 137 -7.37 -2.15 -24.34
N THR A 138 -7.15 -2.67 -23.14
CA THR A 138 -8.13 -2.62 -22.05
C THR A 138 -7.46 -2.24 -20.73
N LEU A 139 -8.26 -1.64 -19.85
CA LEU A 139 -7.99 -1.49 -18.42
C LEU A 139 -9.07 -2.23 -17.65
N SER A 140 -8.71 -2.92 -16.57
CA SER A 140 -9.67 -3.52 -15.64
C SER A 140 -9.26 -3.27 -14.20
N TYR A 141 -10.25 -3.08 -13.30
CA TYR A 141 -10.09 -2.71 -11.89
C TYR A 141 -11.35 -2.99 -11.08
#